data_AF-A0A661EUL1-F1
#
_entry.id   AF-A0A661EUL1-F1
#
_cell.length_a   1.000
_cell.length_b   1.000
_cell.length_c   1.000
_cell.angle_alpha   90.00
_cell.angle_beta   90.00
_cell.angle_gamma   90.00
#
_symmetry.space_group_name_H-M   'P 1'
#
loop_
_entity.id
_entity.type
_entity.pdbx_description
1 polymer ?
#
loop_
_entity_poly.entity_id
_entity_poly.type
_entity_poly.pdbx_seq_one_letter_code
_entity_poly.pdbx_strand_id
1 'polypeptide(L)'
;MATSINDQTSASPFHAGERAIHASLGIESQVEELGRRMIRDHLTDQHRHFYQSLPYLVVGSSDRHGQPVASLLTGEPGFISSPTAQSMTITAKPVAGDALDDNLRPGSPIGLLGIDFSTRRRNRANGRVTETGRADGGFSLQIDQAFGNCPAYIKKRDMEVLSQHLATTQRGEPVTGEQLTPADRLLIEAAETFFIATHYSGDTVQLGNGTDVSHRGGDPGFVEVTNNTTLLIPDYAGNQHFNTLGNLRENPRTGLLFINFETGDYLQLAGAIEIIWTGNEISRFAGAERLLRFRLDNTTRISPIETA
;
A
#
# COMPACT_ATOMS: atom_id res chain seq x y z
N MET A 1 -7.45 -19.99 -44.45
CA MET A 1 -8.07 -19.02 -43.52
C MET A 1 -7.25 -19.07 -42.24
N ALA A 2 -6.43 -18.04 -42.02
CA ALA A 2 -5.57 -17.94 -40.84
C ALA A 2 -6.43 -17.52 -39.64
N THR A 3 -6.49 -18.38 -38.64
CA THR A 3 -7.12 -18.13 -37.35
C THR A 3 -6.31 -17.08 -36.60
N SER A 4 -6.96 -15.95 -36.33
CA SER A 4 -6.47 -14.88 -35.45
C SER A 4 -6.04 -15.46 -34.10
N ILE A 5 -4.73 -15.40 -33.81
CA ILE A 5 -4.18 -15.66 -32.49
C ILE A 5 -4.45 -14.39 -31.68
N ASN A 6 -5.23 -14.54 -30.61
CA ASN A 6 -5.65 -13.48 -29.70
C ASN A 6 -4.43 -12.67 -29.19
N ASP A 7 -4.38 -11.39 -29.56
CA ASP A 7 -3.32 -10.42 -29.23
C ASP A 7 -3.44 -9.88 -27.80
N GLN A 8 -3.53 -10.77 -26.81
CA GLN A 8 -3.45 -10.40 -25.38
C GLN A 8 -2.01 -10.40 -24.84
N THR A 9 -1.01 -10.61 -25.71
CA THR A 9 0.41 -10.70 -25.34
C THR A 9 1.21 -9.40 -25.50
N SER A 10 0.63 -8.32 -26.04
CA SER A 10 1.40 -7.12 -26.41
C SER A 10 1.55 -6.06 -25.29
N ALA A 11 0.56 -5.88 -24.41
CA ALA A 11 0.60 -4.81 -23.41
C ALA A 11 1.61 -5.08 -22.28
N SER A 12 2.44 -4.09 -21.96
CA SER A 12 3.37 -4.14 -20.81
C SER A 12 2.56 -4.21 -19.49
N PRO A 13 3.02 -5.01 -18.51
CA PRO A 13 2.40 -5.04 -17.18
C PRO A 13 2.69 -3.77 -16.36
N PHE A 14 3.60 -2.92 -16.85
CA PHE A 14 3.97 -1.66 -16.25
C PHE A 14 3.28 -0.50 -16.97
N HIS A 15 2.80 0.48 -16.21
CA HIS A 15 2.17 1.68 -16.74
C HIS A 15 3.22 2.75 -17.14
N ALA A 16 2.76 3.87 -17.72
CA ALA A 16 3.64 4.86 -18.35
C ALA A 16 4.72 5.43 -17.39
N GLY A 17 4.36 5.72 -16.14
CA GLY A 17 5.27 6.30 -15.14
C GLY A 17 6.41 5.36 -14.77
N GLU A 18 6.12 4.07 -14.58
CA GLU A 18 7.14 3.04 -14.30
C GLU A 18 8.09 2.89 -15.49
N ARG A 19 7.55 2.75 -16.70
CA ARG A 19 8.35 2.60 -17.92
C ARG A 19 9.25 3.81 -18.16
N ALA A 20 8.79 5.02 -17.86
CA ALA A 20 9.61 6.23 -17.96
C ALA A 20 10.78 6.22 -16.95
N ILE A 21 10.59 5.65 -15.76
CA ILE A 21 11.67 5.46 -14.79
C ILE A 21 12.63 4.37 -15.28
N HIS A 22 12.12 3.23 -15.76
CA HIS A 22 12.97 2.18 -16.33
C HIS A 22 13.85 2.71 -17.46
N ALA A 23 13.29 3.56 -18.34
CA ALA A 23 14.01 4.20 -19.42
C ALA A 23 15.10 5.16 -18.96
N SER A 24 14.83 5.94 -17.92
CA SER A 24 15.85 6.81 -17.34
C SER A 24 17.02 6.04 -16.69
N LEU A 25 16.80 4.77 -16.34
CA LEU A 25 17.80 3.90 -15.72
C LEU A 25 18.45 2.90 -16.71
N GLY A 26 17.94 2.81 -17.94
CA GLY A 26 18.43 1.86 -18.96
C GLY A 26 18.18 0.39 -18.61
N ILE A 27 17.09 0.08 -17.92
CA ILE A 27 16.75 -1.28 -17.45
C ILE A 27 15.43 -1.84 -18.02
N GLU A 28 14.85 -1.20 -19.03
CA GLU A 28 13.53 -1.50 -19.57
C GLU A 28 13.39 -2.96 -19.98
N SER A 29 14.34 -3.47 -20.77
CA SER A 29 14.26 -4.84 -21.30
C SER A 29 14.28 -5.90 -20.19
N GLN A 30 15.13 -5.69 -19.18
CA GLN A 30 15.29 -6.64 -18.07
C GLN A 30 14.03 -6.66 -17.19
N VAL A 31 13.51 -5.49 -16.83
CA VAL A 31 12.35 -5.39 -15.95
C VAL A 31 11.08 -5.84 -16.65
N GLU A 32 10.91 -5.53 -17.93
CA GLU A 32 9.78 -5.98 -18.75
C GLU A 32 9.68 -7.51 -18.83
N GLU A 33 10.79 -8.20 -19.11
CA GLU A 33 10.83 -9.67 -19.18
C GLU A 33 10.47 -10.30 -17.83
N LEU A 34 11.04 -9.79 -16.73
CA LEU A 34 10.78 -10.30 -15.39
C LEU A 34 9.34 -10.01 -14.96
N GLY A 35 8.85 -8.79 -15.23
CA GLY A 35 7.50 -8.34 -14.91
C GLY A 35 6.44 -9.23 -15.55
N ARG A 36 6.58 -9.56 -16.84
CA ARG A 36 5.65 -10.44 -17.56
C ARG A 36 5.57 -11.86 -17.00
N ARG A 37 6.63 -12.34 -16.34
CA ARG A 37 6.64 -13.66 -15.68
C ARG A 37 6.08 -13.62 -14.26
N MET A 38 6.21 -12.49 -13.58
CA MET A 38 5.93 -12.35 -12.15
C MET A 38 4.54 -11.75 -11.86
N ILE A 39 4.10 -10.79 -12.67
CA ILE A 39 2.82 -10.09 -12.54
C ILE A 39 1.76 -10.89 -13.30
N ARG A 40 0.74 -11.35 -12.59
CA ARG A 40 -0.35 -12.16 -13.13
C ARG A 40 -1.66 -11.42 -12.97
N ASP A 41 -2.63 -11.72 -13.81
CA ASP A 41 -4.03 -11.26 -13.71
C ASP A 41 -4.88 -12.10 -12.74
N HIS A 42 -4.24 -12.98 -11.97
CA HIS A 42 -4.90 -13.90 -11.05
C HIS A 42 -4.00 -14.26 -9.86
N LEU A 43 -4.64 -14.67 -8.77
CA LEU A 43 -4.01 -15.23 -7.59
C LEU A 43 -3.63 -16.69 -7.85
N THR A 44 -2.36 -17.02 -7.69
CA THR A 44 -1.92 -18.42 -7.62
C THR A 44 -2.49 -19.07 -6.36
N ASP A 45 -2.59 -20.40 -6.31
CA ASP A 45 -3.04 -21.07 -5.09
C ASP A 45 -2.18 -20.72 -3.87
N GLN A 46 -0.87 -20.51 -4.06
CA GLN A 46 0.02 -20.07 -2.99
C GLN A 46 -0.29 -18.64 -2.51
N HIS A 47 -0.75 -17.74 -3.37
CA HIS A 47 -1.23 -16.42 -2.97
C HIS A 47 -2.56 -16.53 -2.22
N ARG A 48 -3.49 -17.35 -2.71
CA ARG A 48 -4.82 -17.54 -2.10
C ARG A 48 -4.71 -18.05 -0.67
N HIS A 49 -3.93 -19.11 -0.44
CA HIS A 49 -3.68 -19.63 0.91
C HIS A 49 -2.96 -18.61 1.80
N PHE A 50 -2.03 -17.83 1.24
CA PHE A 50 -1.33 -16.79 2.00
C PHE A 50 -2.28 -15.72 2.51
N TYR A 51 -3.09 -15.11 1.63
CA TYR A 51 -4.06 -14.10 2.04
C TYR A 51 -5.04 -14.65 3.07
N GLN A 52 -5.53 -15.88 2.87
CA GLN A 52 -6.45 -16.51 3.82
C GLN A 52 -5.86 -16.71 5.22
N SER A 53 -4.53 -16.87 5.34
CA SER A 53 -3.86 -17.05 6.63
C SER A 53 -3.62 -15.75 7.41
N LEU A 54 -3.79 -14.59 6.77
CA LEU A 54 -3.46 -13.31 7.40
C LEU A 54 -4.57 -12.85 8.37
N PRO A 55 -4.20 -12.24 9.51
CA PRO A 55 -5.15 -11.61 10.44
C PRO A 55 -5.36 -10.11 10.18
N TYR A 56 -4.71 -9.57 9.16
CA TYR A 56 -4.89 -8.19 8.72
C TYR A 56 -4.56 -8.04 7.23
N LEU A 57 -5.03 -6.94 6.65
CA LEU A 57 -4.83 -6.57 5.27
C LEU A 57 -4.59 -5.08 5.16
N VAL A 58 -3.51 -4.68 4.49
CA VAL A 58 -3.29 -3.28 4.17
C VAL A 58 -4.00 -2.97 2.86
N VAL A 59 -4.79 -1.90 2.85
CA VAL A 59 -5.63 -1.50 1.73
C VAL A 59 -5.27 -0.09 1.29
N GLY A 60 -4.92 0.06 0.02
CA GLY A 60 -4.83 1.33 -0.67
C GLY A 60 -6.15 1.62 -1.36
N SER A 61 -6.74 2.77 -1.08
CA SER A 61 -7.94 3.27 -1.73
C SER A 61 -7.73 4.71 -2.19
N SER A 62 -8.68 5.27 -2.93
CA SER A 62 -8.68 6.69 -3.28
C SER A 62 -10.05 7.29 -3.02
N ASP A 63 -10.04 8.51 -2.48
CA ASP A 63 -11.27 9.28 -2.33
C ASP A 63 -11.81 9.76 -3.69
N ARG A 64 -12.99 10.39 -3.66
CA ARG A 64 -13.64 10.97 -4.84
C ARG A 64 -12.86 12.11 -5.50
N HIS A 65 -11.90 12.70 -4.79
CA HIS A 65 -11.05 13.80 -5.27
C HIS A 65 -9.71 13.29 -5.82
N GLY A 66 -9.48 11.96 -5.81
CA GLY A 66 -8.25 11.34 -6.27
C GLY A 66 -7.12 11.33 -5.24
N GLN A 67 -7.43 11.56 -3.96
CA GLN A 67 -6.46 11.49 -2.86
C GLN A 67 -6.32 10.02 -2.42
N PRO A 68 -5.12 9.42 -2.54
CA PRO A 68 -4.90 8.06 -2.04
C PRO A 68 -4.91 8.02 -0.51
N VAL A 69 -5.43 6.92 0.02
CA VAL A 69 -5.50 6.61 1.45
C VAL A 69 -4.97 5.19 1.69
N ALA A 70 -4.11 5.02 2.69
CA ALA A 70 -3.69 3.72 3.19
C ALA A 70 -4.44 3.40 4.49
N SER A 71 -4.99 2.19 4.56
CA SER A 71 -5.85 1.72 5.66
C SER A 71 -5.46 0.31 6.08
N LEU A 72 -5.88 -0.10 7.28
CA LEU A 72 -5.69 -1.46 7.79
C LEU A 72 -7.05 -2.09 8.10
N LEU A 73 -7.31 -3.26 7.52
CA LEU A 73 -8.40 -4.12 7.92
C LEU A 73 -7.86 -5.24 8.80
N THR A 74 -8.59 -5.59 9.84
CA THR A 74 -8.24 -6.66 10.77
C THR A 74 -9.39 -7.68 10.83
N GLY A 75 -9.07 -8.94 11.07
CA GLY A 75 -10.05 -10.01 11.20
C GLY A 75 -9.38 -11.33 11.53
N GLU A 76 -10.16 -12.30 11.97
CA GLU A 76 -9.66 -13.66 12.19
C GLU A 76 -9.22 -14.31 10.86
N PRO A 77 -8.15 -15.13 10.84
CA PRO A 77 -7.74 -15.85 9.65
C PRO A 77 -8.92 -16.53 8.95
N GLY A 78 -9.03 -16.30 7.64
CA GLY A 78 -10.21 -16.65 6.83
C GLY A 78 -11.13 -15.47 6.50
N PHE A 79 -10.98 -14.31 7.15
CA PHE A 79 -11.72 -13.10 6.78
C PHE A 79 -11.38 -12.61 5.36
N ILE A 80 -10.19 -12.96 4.87
CA ILE A 80 -9.81 -12.81 3.46
C ILE A 80 -9.98 -14.17 2.79
N SER A 81 -10.81 -14.24 1.75
CA SER A 81 -11.02 -15.46 0.99
C SER A 81 -10.94 -15.19 -0.51
N SER A 82 -10.61 -16.22 -1.29
CA SER A 82 -10.52 -16.13 -2.75
C SER A 82 -11.36 -17.24 -3.37
N PRO A 83 -12.67 -17.00 -3.62
CA PRO A 83 -13.57 -18.01 -4.17
C PRO A 83 -13.10 -18.55 -5.53
N THR A 84 -12.48 -17.69 -6.34
CA THR A 84 -11.83 -18.05 -7.60
C THR A 84 -10.44 -17.43 -7.67
N ALA A 85 -9.58 -17.88 -8.59
CA ALA A 85 -8.26 -17.28 -8.79
C ALA A 85 -8.32 -15.78 -9.15
N GLN A 86 -9.47 -15.30 -9.64
CA GLN A 86 -9.67 -13.94 -10.11
C GLN A 86 -10.55 -13.10 -9.19
N SER A 87 -11.01 -13.65 -8.08
CA SER A 87 -11.86 -12.92 -7.13
C SER A 87 -11.37 -13.07 -5.69
N MET A 88 -11.59 -12.01 -4.91
CA MET A 88 -11.33 -11.98 -3.48
C MET A 88 -12.53 -11.38 -2.74
N THR A 89 -12.84 -11.94 -1.57
CA THR A 89 -13.87 -11.45 -0.66
C THR A 89 -13.21 -11.16 0.68
N ILE A 90 -13.51 -9.99 1.25
CA ILE A 90 -12.97 -9.51 2.51
C ILE A 90 -14.14 -9.26 3.45
N THR A 91 -14.24 -10.05 4.52
CA THR A 91 -15.28 -9.96 5.55
C THR A 91 -14.72 -9.19 6.75
N ALA A 92 -14.42 -7.91 6.53
CA ALA A 92 -13.99 -6.97 7.56
C ALA A 92 -14.47 -5.56 7.23
N LYS A 93 -14.65 -4.75 8.27
CA LYS A 93 -14.96 -3.32 8.15
C LYS A 93 -13.74 -2.48 8.51
N PRO A 94 -13.56 -1.32 7.89
CA PRO A 94 -12.62 -0.31 8.38
C PRO A 94 -12.95 0.08 9.82
N VAL A 95 -11.95 0.53 10.57
CA VAL A 95 -12.18 1.13 11.89
C VAL A 95 -13.01 2.41 11.73
N ALA A 96 -13.81 2.75 12.73
CA ALA A 96 -14.69 3.92 12.65
C ALA A 96 -13.89 5.19 12.29
N GLY A 97 -14.33 5.85 11.23
CA GLY A 97 -13.71 7.05 10.69
C GLY A 97 -12.39 6.88 9.93
N ASP A 98 -12.00 5.64 9.61
CA ASP A 98 -11.06 5.39 8.51
C ASP A 98 -11.75 5.72 7.18
N ALA A 99 -11.10 6.54 6.35
CA ALA A 99 -11.63 6.98 5.07
C ALA A 99 -11.85 5.85 4.05
N LEU A 100 -11.35 4.63 4.30
CA LEU A 100 -11.65 3.47 3.46
C LEU A 100 -13.15 3.21 3.32
N ASP A 101 -13.95 3.46 4.35
CA ASP A 101 -15.40 3.17 4.32
C ASP A 101 -16.10 3.96 3.19
N ASP A 102 -15.78 5.25 3.07
CA ASP A 102 -16.28 6.13 2.00
C ASP A 102 -15.71 5.78 0.60
N ASN A 103 -14.54 5.12 0.58
CA ASN A 103 -13.83 4.82 -0.66
C ASN A 103 -14.27 3.51 -1.31
N LEU A 104 -14.85 2.59 -0.52
CA LEU A 104 -15.37 1.30 -0.99
C LEU A 104 -16.67 1.48 -1.79
N ARG A 105 -16.53 1.54 -3.11
CA ARG A 105 -17.64 1.69 -4.06
C ARG A 105 -17.45 0.73 -5.25
N PRO A 106 -18.50 0.09 -5.79
CA PRO A 106 -18.36 -0.73 -6.98
C PRO A 106 -17.63 0.01 -8.12
N GLY A 107 -16.64 -0.63 -8.73
CA GLY A 107 -15.77 -0.08 -9.76
C GLY A 107 -14.53 0.64 -9.23
N SER A 108 -14.48 1.02 -7.95
CA SER A 108 -13.32 1.68 -7.35
C SER A 108 -12.07 0.80 -7.44
N PRO A 109 -10.94 1.34 -7.91
CA PRO A 109 -9.67 0.62 -7.88
C PRO A 109 -9.11 0.57 -6.46
N ILE A 110 -8.68 -0.62 -6.05
CA ILE A 110 -8.11 -0.92 -4.73
C ILE A 110 -6.77 -1.62 -4.90
N GLY A 111 -5.79 -1.19 -4.11
CA GLY A 111 -4.52 -1.88 -3.94
C GLY A 111 -4.52 -2.66 -2.64
N LEU A 112 -4.04 -3.90 -2.66
CA LEU A 112 -3.97 -4.76 -1.48
C LEU A 112 -2.53 -5.21 -1.26
N LEU A 113 -2.09 -5.12 0.00
CA LEU A 113 -0.83 -5.69 0.44
C LEU A 113 -1.08 -6.64 1.59
N GLY A 114 -0.90 -7.93 1.31
CA GLY A 114 -0.77 -8.95 2.34
C GLY A 114 0.69 -9.02 2.77
N ILE A 115 0.96 -8.86 4.06
CA ILE A 115 2.30 -8.93 4.63
C ILE A 115 2.27 -9.77 5.89
N ASP A 116 3.21 -10.69 6.00
CA ASP A 116 3.47 -11.48 7.20
C ASP A 116 4.86 -11.11 7.72
N PHE A 117 4.89 -10.41 8.85
CA PHE A 117 6.14 -9.97 9.48
C PHE A 117 6.97 -11.15 10.01
N SER A 118 6.35 -12.26 10.43
CA SER A 118 7.06 -13.40 11.01
C SER A 118 7.92 -14.13 9.95
N THR A 119 7.33 -14.39 8.79
CA THR A 119 8.00 -15.05 7.66
C THR A 119 8.68 -14.07 6.70
N ARG A 120 8.47 -12.77 6.90
CA ARG A 120 8.90 -11.69 6.00
C ARG A 120 8.37 -11.86 4.57
N ARG A 121 7.18 -12.45 4.44
CA ARG A 121 6.53 -12.63 3.15
C ARG A 121 5.60 -11.46 2.87
N ARG A 122 5.59 -10.96 1.63
CA ARG A 122 4.59 -10.01 1.17
C ARG A 122 4.13 -10.32 -0.24
N ASN A 123 2.82 -10.26 -0.44
CA ASN A 123 2.19 -10.35 -1.75
C ASN A 123 1.32 -9.12 -1.96
N ARG A 124 1.31 -8.65 -3.20
CA ARG A 124 0.44 -7.59 -3.67
C ARG A 124 -0.66 -8.16 -4.55
N ALA A 125 -1.84 -7.57 -4.42
CA ALA A 125 -2.94 -7.78 -5.33
C ALA A 125 -3.66 -6.45 -5.56
N ASN A 126 -3.81 -6.03 -6.82
CA ASN A 126 -4.58 -4.85 -7.18
C ASN A 126 -5.81 -5.29 -7.95
N GLY A 127 -6.90 -4.55 -7.82
CA GLY A 127 -8.17 -4.95 -8.38
C GLY A 127 -9.24 -3.88 -8.27
N ARG A 128 -10.48 -4.29 -8.52
CA ARG A 128 -11.65 -3.41 -8.49
C ARG A 128 -12.74 -3.99 -7.63
N VAL A 129 -13.33 -3.15 -6.80
CA VAL A 129 -14.50 -3.52 -5.99
C VAL A 129 -15.65 -3.92 -6.91
N THR A 130 -16.23 -5.09 -6.67
CA THR A 130 -17.38 -5.59 -7.43
C THR A 130 -18.68 -5.50 -6.63
N GLU A 131 -18.59 -5.59 -5.31
CA GLU A 131 -19.74 -5.63 -4.41
C GLU A 131 -19.38 -5.00 -3.06
N THR A 132 -20.28 -4.18 -2.50
CA THR A 132 -20.19 -3.60 -1.16
C THR A 132 -21.53 -3.75 -0.44
N GLY A 133 -21.59 -3.41 0.86
CA GLY A 133 -22.85 -3.43 1.62
C GLY A 133 -23.37 -4.84 1.93
N ARG A 134 -22.47 -5.83 1.98
CA ARG A 134 -22.80 -7.21 2.34
C ARG A 134 -23.28 -7.29 3.79
N ALA A 135 -24.11 -8.28 4.10
CA ALA A 135 -24.66 -8.48 5.44
C ALA A 135 -23.58 -8.73 6.51
N ASP A 136 -22.45 -9.31 6.11
CA ASP A 136 -21.27 -9.53 6.94
C ASP A 136 -20.39 -8.27 7.10
N GLY A 137 -20.77 -7.15 6.47
CA GLY A 137 -20.03 -5.90 6.48
C GLY A 137 -18.85 -5.84 5.53
N GLY A 138 -18.62 -6.91 4.75
CA GLY A 138 -17.49 -7.04 3.86
C GLY A 138 -17.71 -6.45 2.47
N PHE A 139 -16.73 -6.69 1.60
CA PHE A 139 -16.78 -6.35 0.19
C PHE A 139 -16.09 -7.43 -0.67
N SER A 140 -16.42 -7.46 -1.95
CA SER A 140 -15.82 -8.35 -2.94
C SER A 140 -15.08 -7.54 -4.00
N LEU A 141 -14.04 -8.12 -4.59
CA LEU A 141 -13.27 -7.50 -5.66
C LEU A 141 -12.83 -8.52 -6.73
N GLN A 142 -12.68 -8.00 -7.94
CA GLN A 142 -12.04 -8.65 -9.07
C GLN A 142 -10.54 -8.33 -9.05
N ILE A 143 -9.70 -9.32 -9.28
CA ILE A 143 -8.25 -9.18 -9.33
C ILE A 143 -7.83 -8.75 -10.75
N ASP A 144 -7.05 -7.67 -10.82
CA ASP A 144 -6.45 -7.16 -12.05
C ASP A 144 -4.96 -7.55 -12.12
N GLN A 145 -4.26 -7.50 -10.99
CA GLN A 145 -2.84 -7.86 -10.88
C GLN A 145 -2.53 -8.54 -9.54
N ALA A 146 -1.66 -9.54 -9.54
CA ALA A 146 -1.14 -10.16 -8.32
C ALA A 146 0.30 -10.66 -8.50
N PHE A 147 1.14 -10.41 -7.50
CA PHE A 147 2.55 -10.84 -7.48
C PHE A 147 3.15 -10.80 -6.08
N GLY A 148 4.21 -11.58 -5.88
CA GLY A 148 5.05 -11.50 -4.67
C GLY A 148 6.11 -10.41 -4.80
N ASN A 149 6.45 -9.76 -3.68
CA ASN A 149 7.57 -8.83 -3.60
C ASN A 149 8.67 -9.37 -2.68
N CYS A 150 9.92 -8.94 -2.91
CA CYS A 150 11.08 -9.34 -2.11
C CYS A 150 10.91 -9.00 -0.61
N PRO A 151 11.50 -9.77 0.32
CA PRO A 151 11.34 -9.60 1.78
C PRO A 151 12.17 -8.44 2.39
N ALA A 152 12.78 -7.61 1.53
CA ALA A 152 13.69 -6.55 1.95
C ALA A 152 13.01 -5.56 2.90
N TYR A 153 13.76 -5.15 3.94
CA TYR A 153 13.35 -4.19 4.97
C TYR A 153 12.14 -4.56 5.84
N ILE A 154 11.59 -5.77 5.71
CA ILE A 154 10.55 -6.28 6.62
C ILE A 154 11.20 -6.73 7.93
N LYS A 155 10.95 -6.00 9.01
CA LYS A 155 11.35 -6.37 10.38
C LYS A 155 10.46 -7.49 10.89
N LYS A 156 11.07 -8.49 11.54
CA LYS A 156 10.33 -9.62 12.12
C LYS A 156 9.54 -9.17 13.34
N ARG A 157 8.30 -9.63 13.45
CA ARG A 157 7.41 -9.42 14.59
C ARG A 157 6.64 -10.71 14.88
N ASP A 158 6.21 -10.86 16.12
CA ASP A 158 5.31 -11.94 16.51
C ASP A 158 3.91 -11.66 15.95
N MET A 159 3.42 -12.54 15.09
CA MET A 159 2.13 -12.40 14.44
C MET A 159 0.96 -12.68 15.36
N GLU A 160 1.14 -13.54 16.36
CA GLU A 160 0.08 -13.91 17.31
C GLU A 160 -0.19 -12.74 18.25
N VAL A 161 0.86 -12.16 18.83
CA VAL A 161 0.77 -10.96 19.66
C VAL A 161 0.17 -9.80 18.87
N LEU A 162 0.65 -9.57 17.64
CA LEU A 162 0.16 -8.51 16.77
C LEU A 162 -1.33 -8.69 16.45
N SER A 163 -1.75 -9.90 16.06
CA SER A 163 -3.14 -10.22 15.74
C SER A 163 -4.05 -9.99 16.93
N GLN A 164 -3.68 -10.54 18.09
CA GLN A 164 -4.46 -10.40 19.31
C GLN A 164 -4.62 -8.93 19.70
N HIS A 165 -3.52 -8.17 19.66
CA HIS A 165 -3.53 -6.76 20.00
C HIS A 165 -4.42 -5.94 19.07
N LEU A 166 -4.27 -6.13 17.75
CA LEU A 166 -5.07 -5.42 16.75
C LEU A 166 -6.57 -5.74 16.85
N ALA A 167 -6.92 -6.98 17.19
CA ALA A 167 -8.30 -7.46 17.29
C ALA A 167 -9.01 -6.98 18.56
N THR A 168 -8.31 -6.85 19.70
CA THR A 168 -8.91 -6.45 20.98
C THR A 168 -8.92 -4.94 21.22
N THR A 169 -8.11 -4.19 20.47
CA THR A 169 -8.02 -2.74 20.60
C THR A 169 -9.32 -2.06 20.19
N GLN A 170 -10.08 -1.57 21.17
CA GLN A 170 -11.16 -0.61 20.93
C GLN A 170 -10.56 0.74 20.54
N ARG A 171 -11.14 1.42 19.55
CA ARG A 171 -10.60 2.67 19.02
C ARG A 171 -11.60 3.81 19.23
N GLY A 172 -11.07 4.97 19.58
CA GLY A 172 -11.84 6.19 19.80
C GLY A 172 -12.19 6.89 18.49
N GLU A 173 -12.84 8.04 18.63
CA GLU A 173 -13.17 8.91 17.49
C GLU A 173 -11.90 9.44 16.81
N PRO A 174 -11.88 9.50 15.46
CA PRO A 174 -10.77 10.08 14.73
C PRO A 174 -10.56 11.55 15.08
N VAL A 175 -9.29 11.94 15.21
CA VAL A 175 -8.87 13.33 15.38
C VAL A 175 -8.15 13.77 14.12
N THR A 176 -8.69 14.77 13.44
CA THR A 176 -8.10 15.33 12.22
C THR A 176 -7.31 16.60 12.50
N GLY A 177 -6.28 16.87 11.70
CA GLY A 177 -5.51 18.11 11.76
C GLY A 177 -4.84 18.44 10.43
N GLU A 178 -4.18 19.60 10.37
CA GLU A 178 -3.41 20.06 9.19
C GLU A 178 -1.89 20.09 9.47
N GLN A 179 -1.49 19.73 10.69
CA GLN A 179 -0.10 19.72 11.14
C GLN A 179 0.17 18.51 12.03
N LEU A 180 1.40 18.02 12.00
CA LEU A 180 1.88 16.98 12.91
C LEU A 180 1.94 17.53 14.34
N THR A 181 1.32 16.81 15.26
CA THR A 181 1.48 17.06 16.69
C THR A 181 2.80 16.45 17.20
N PRO A 182 3.27 16.81 18.40
CA PRO A 182 4.42 16.14 19.01
C PRO A 182 4.25 14.61 19.13
N ALA A 183 3.03 14.15 19.39
CA ALA A 183 2.73 12.71 19.48
C ALA A 183 2.78 12.02 18.12
N ASP A 184 2.41 12.70 17.04
CA ASP A 184 2.53 12.18 15.67
C ASP A 184 4.00 12.07 15.26
N ARG A 185 4.80 13.09 15.58
CA ARG A 185 6.24 13.07 15.35
C ARG A 185 6.92 11.90 16.05
N LEU A 186 6.61 11.66 17.33
CA LEU A 186 7.17 10.53 18.08
C LEU A 186 6.80 9.19 17.44
N LEU A 187 5.55 9.03 16.99
CA LEU A 187 5.11 7.82 16.30
C LEU A 187 5.88 7.60 14.99
N ILE A 188 6.02 8.64 14.16
CA ILE A 188 6.72 8.56 12.87
C ILE A 188 8.20 8.23 13.08
N GLU A 189 8.86 8.90 14.03
CA GLU A 189 10.29 8.70 14.30
C GLU A 189 10.58 7.34 14.94
N ALA A 190 9.66 6.78 15.73
CA ALA A 190 9.79 5.43 16.28
C ALA A 190 9.45 4.32 15.26
N ALA A 191 8.76 4.66 14.18
CA ALA A 191 8.28 3.66 13.23
C ALA A 191 9.45 2.99 12.48
N GLU A 192 9.46 1.66 12.50
CA GLU A 192 10.33 0.85 11.64
C GLU A 192 9.64 0.46 10.33
N THR A 193 8.34 0.72 10.23
CA THR A 193 7.52 0.42 9.06
C THR A 193 6.38 1.43 8.93
N PHE A 194 6.05 1.76 7.70
CA PHE A 194 4.81 2.45 7.34
C PHE A 194 4.31 1.94 5.98
N PHE A 195 3.09 2.30 5.64
CA PHE A 195 2.49 1.94 4.36
C PHE A 195 2.21 3.19 3.53
N ILE A 196 2.39 3.10 2.22
CA ILE A 196 2.20 4.20 1.27
C ILE A 196 1.21 3.79 0.19
N ALA A 197 0.09 4.49 0.12
CA ALA A 197 -0.90 4.39 -0.94
C ALA A 197 -0.63 5.44 -2.02
N THR A 198 -0.70 5.01 -3.28
CA THR A 198 -0.51 5.87 -4.46
C THR A 198 -1.55 5.49 -5.51
N HIS A 199 -1.80 6.39 -6.46
CA HIS A 199 -2.82 6.15 -7.48
C HIS A 199 -2.36 6.67 -8.83
N TYR A 200 -2.57 5.86 -9.87
CA TYR A 200 -2.42 6.26 -11.26
C TYR A 200 -3.72 6.05 -12.04
N SER A 201 -4.24 7.13 -12.62
CA SER A 201 -5.32 7.10 -13.60
C SER A 201 -4.77 7.48 -14.97
N GLY A 202 -4.39 6.48 -15.77
CA GLY A 202 -4.06 6.72 -17.18
C GLY A 202 -5.31 6.91 -18.04
N ASP A 203 -5.17 7.59 -19.18
CA ASP A 203 -6.26 7.87 -20.14
C ASP A 203 -6.86 6.62 -20.80
N THR A 204 -6.14 5.50 -20.75
CA THR A 204 -6.57 4.20 -21.28
C THR A 204 -6.59 3.17 -20.17
N VAL A 205 -7.55 2.25 -20.18
CA VAL A 205 -7.58 1.13 -19.23
C VAL A 205 -6.42 0.19 -19.56
N GLN A 206 -5.29 0.36 -18.87
CA GLN A 206 -4.09 -0.47 -18.99
C GLN A 206 -3.88 -1.27 -17.68
N LEU A 207 -3.28 -2.46 -17.79
CA LEU A 207 -2.69 -3.14 -16.62
C LEU A 207 -1.71 -2.18 -15.92
N GLY A 208 -1.79 -2.12 -14.59
CA GLY A 208 -1.00 -1.20 -13.77
C GLY A 208 -1.72 0.12 -13.44
N ASN A 209 -2.91 0.37 -13.99
CA ASN A 209 -3.74 1.50 -13.56
C ASN A 209 -4.47 1.21 -12.25
N GLY A 210 -4.73 2.28 -11.49
CA GLY A 210 -5.53 2.24 -10.28
C GLY A 210 -4.73 2.57 -9.03
N THR A 211 -5.27 2.15 -7.90
CA THR A 211 -4.67 2.38 -6.59
C THR A 211 -3.70 1.26 -6.26
N ASP A 212 -2.58 1.61 -5.63
CA ASP A 212 -1.60 0.68 -5.13
C ASP A 212 -1.23 1.03 -3.68
N VAL A 213 -0.80 0.04 -2.90
CA VAL A 213 -0.24 0.23 -1.55
C VAL A 213 1.02 -0.58 -1.34
N SER A 214 2.05 0.05 -0.75
CA SER A 214 3.37 -0.57 -0.51
C SER A 214 3.79 -0.48 0.94
N HIS A 215 4.56 -1.44 1.40
CA HIS A 215 5.32 -1.37 2.66
C HIS A 215 6.65 -0.65 2.45
N ARG A 216 6.98 0.26 3.37
CA ARG A 216 8.29 0.89 3.53
C ARG A 216 8.80 0.58 4.93
N GLY A 217 10.07 0.19 5.04
CA GLY A 217 10.65 -0.15 6.32
C GLY A 217 12.12 0.25 6.41
N GLY A 218 12.60 0.39 7.65
CA GLY A 218 13.94 0.83 8.00
C GLY A 218 14.18 0.67 9.50
N ASP A 219 15.30 1.17 9.98
CA ASP A 219 15.53 1.32 11.43
C ASP A 219 14.76 2.53 11.96
N PRO A 220 14.40 2.58 13.26
CA PRO A 220 13.74 3.76 13.83
C PRO A 220 14.52 5.04 13.49
N GLY A 221 13.78 6.08 13.10
CA GLY A 221 14.35 7.35 12.62
C GLY A 221 14.68 7.38 11.13
N PHE A 222 14.40 6.33 10.36
CA PHE A 222 14.60 6.36 8.90
C PHE A 222 13.68 7.36 8.19
N VAL A 223 12.51 7.66 8.77
CA VAL A 223 11.67 8.78 8.34
C VAL A 223 12.03 10.00 9.17
N GLU A 224 12.55 11.03 8.52
CA GLU A 224 12.92 12.29 9.17
C GLU A 224 11.77 13.30 9.11
N VAL A 225 11.30 13.76 10.26
CA VAL A 225 10.32 14.85 10.37
C VAL A 225 11.08 16.19 10.36
N THR A 226 11.12 16.86 9.22
CA THR A 226 11.87 18.11 9.04
C THR A 226 11.16 19.34 9.62
N ASN A 227 9.83 19.32 9.65
CA ASN A 227 8.95 20.31 10.28
C ASN A 227 7.54 19.72 10.46
N ASN A 228 6.61 20.51 10.99
CA ASN A 228 5.24 20.05 11.30
C ASN A 228 4.41 19.63 10.08
N THR A 229 4.88 19.81 8.85
CA THR A 229 4.15 19.44 7.63
C THR A 229 5.03 18.72 6.59
N THR A 230 6.28 18.37 6.92
CA THR A 230 7.22 17.84 5.92
C THR A 230 8.04 16.67 6.45
N LEU A 231 8.01 15.55 5.70
CA LEU A 231 8.83 14.36 5.95
C LEU A 231 9.87 14.17 4.84
N LEU A 232 11.05 13.67 5.20
CA LEU A 232 12.00 13.09 4.27
C LEU A 232 12.08 11.58 4.49
N ILE A 233 11.87 10.83 3.42
CA ILE A 233 11.79 9.37 3.45
C ILE A 233 12.81 8.81 2.45
N PRO A 234 13.73 7.93 2.87
CA PRO A 234 14.62 7.24 1.96
C PRO A 234 13.90 6.16 1.17
N ASP A 235 14.19 6.14 -0.14
CA ASP A 235 13.82 5.04 -1.02
C ASP A 235 15.07 4.18 -1.27
N TYR A 236 15.01 2.96 -0.76
CA TYR A 236 16.08 1.98 -0.85
C TYR A 236 15.90 1.05 -2.05
N ALA A 237 17.01 0.40 -2.45
CA ALA A 237 17.00 -0.60 -3.52
C ALA A 237 15.91 -1.66 -3.32
N GLY A 238 15.09 -1.86 -4.34
CA GLY A 238 13.94 -2.76 -4.33
C GLY A 238 13.96 -3.75 -5.49
N ASN A 239 12.76 -4.21 -5.88
CA ASN A 239 12.57 -5.12 -7.03
C ASN A 239 12.52 -4.39 -8.39
N GLN A 240 12.83 -3.09 -8.43
CA GLN A 240 12.83 -2.24 -9.63
C GLN A 240 11.50 -2.17 -10.40
N HIS A 241 10.39 -2.68 -9.86
CA HIS A 241 9.08 -2.50 -10.48
C HIS A 241 8.64 -1.03 -10.47
N PHE A 242 9.10 -0.26 -9.48
CA PHE A 242 8.79 1.16 -9.29
C PHE A 242 7.31 1.51 -9.20
N ASN A 243 6.44 0.58 -8.77
CA ASN A 243 4.98 0.82 -8.69
C ASN A 243 4.62 2.12 -7.94
N THR A 244 5.20 2.35 -6.76
CA THR A 244 4.97 3.61 -6.02
C THR A 244 5.51 4.82 -6.78
N LEU A 245 6.74 4.76 -7.29
CA LEU A 245 7.41 5.93 -7.88
C LEU A 245 6.85 6.27 -9.26
N GLY A 246 6.46 5.27 -10.03
CA GLY A 246 5.77 5.43 -11.30
C GLY A 246 4.43 6.12 -11.10
N ASN A 247 3.65 5.71 -10.10
CA ASN A 247 2.43 6.43 -9.72
C ASN A 247 2.74 7.87 -9.31
N LEU A 248 3.72 8.08 -8.41
CA LEU A 248 4.10 9.41 -7.90
C LEU A 248 4.62 10.36 -8.98
N ARG A 249 5.27 9.83 -10.01
CA ARG A 249 5.73 10.61 -11.17
C ARG A 249 4.57 11.26 -11.93
N GLU A 250 3.46 10.52 -12.05
CA GLU A 250 2.29 10.95 -12.81
C GLU A 250 1.27 11.70 -11.93
N ASN A 251 1.18 11.33 -10.65
CA ASN A 251 0.31 11.95 -9.66
C ASN A 251 1.04 12.02 -8.30
N PRO A 252 1.45 13.21 -7.84
CA PRO A 252 2.23 13.34 -6.62
C PRO A 252 1.42 13.03 -5.35
N ARG A 253 0.09 12.97 -5.41
CA ARG A 253 -0.75 12.72 -4.23
C ARG A 253 -0.55 11.32 -3.69
N THR A 254 -0.54 11.20 -2.36
CA THR A 254 -0.29 9.94 -1.66
C THR A 254 -0.91 9.93 -0.27
N GLY A 255 -1.21 8.74 0.23
CA GLY A 255 -1.60 8.50 1.62
C GLY A 255 -0.53 7.68 2.34
N LEU A 256 -0.11 8.12 3.52
CA LEU A 256 0.78 7.35 4.40
C LEU A 256 -0.02 6.80 5.58
N LEU A 257 0.31 5.59 6.02
CA LEU A 257 -0.24 4.98 7.22
C LEU A 257 0.90 4.53 8.14
N PHE A 258 0.96 5.14 9.31
CA PHE A 258 1.80 4.73 10.41
C PHE A 258 0.95 3.99 11.44
N ILE A 259 1.49 2.90 11.97
CA ILE A 259 0.81 2.07 12.96
C ILE A 259 1.78 1.89 14.13
N ASN A 260 1.33 2.21 15.34
CA ASN A 260 1.95 1.69 16.54
C ASN A 260 1.39 0.29 16.78
N PHE A 261 2.20 -0.73 16.57
CA PHE A 261 1.76 -2.12 16.75
C PHE A 261 1.63 -2.53 18.23
N GLU A 262 2.22 -1.77 19.15
CA GLU A 262 2.15 -2.04 20.59
C GLU A 262 0.93 -1.40 21.26
N THR A 263 0.53 -0.22 20.80
CA THR A 263 -0.65 0.48 21.34
C THR A 263 -1.87 0.29 20.46
N GLY A 264 -1.71 0.15 19.15
CA GLY A 264 -2.80 0.08 18.17
C GLY A 264 -3.19 1.45 17.57
N ASP A 265 -2.42 2.52 17.86
CA ASP A 265 -2.59 3.84 17.24
C ASP A 265 -2.39 3.77 15.73
N TYR A 266 -3.32 4.37 14.99
CA TYR A 266 -3.17 4.64 13.56
C TYR A 266 -3.00 6.13 13.31
N LEU A 267 -2.05 6.48 12.44
CA LEU A 267 -1.87 7.82 11.94
C LEU A 267 -1.87 7.75 10.41
N GLN A 268 -2.94 8.25 9.81
CA GLN A 268 -3.07 8.45 8.38
C GLN A 268 -2.63 9.88 8.04
N LEU A 269 -1.80 10.01 7.02
CA LEU A 269 -1.36 11.31 6.48
C LEU A 269 -1.77 11.37 5.02
N ALA A 270 -2.52 12.40 4.63
CA ALA A 270 -2.76 12.72 3.23
C ALA A 270 -1.86 13.89 2.81
N GLY A 271 -1.30 13.80 1.62
CA GLY A 271 -0.44 14.85 1.10
C GLY A 271 0.12 14.51 -0.27
N ALA A 272 1.26 15.12 -0.59
CA ALA A 272 1.95 14.94 -1.87
C ALA A 272 3.44 14.68 -1.70
N ILE A 273 4.03 13.89 -2.60
CA ILE A 273 5.46 13.60 -2.64
C ILE A 273 6.13 14.26 -3.83
N GLU A 274 7.29 14.86 -3.57
CA GLU A 274 8.31 15.20 -4.55
C GLU A 274 9.43 14.16 -4.49
N ILE A 275 9.81 13.57 -5.64
CA ILE A 275 10.91 12.61 -5.73
C ILE A 275 12.22 13.36 -5.98
N ILE A 276 13.18 13.21 -5.08
CA ILE A 276 14.53 13.79 -5.17
C ILE A 276 15.47 12.71 -5.72
N TRP A 277 15.74 12.78 -7.02
CA TRP A 277 16.56 11.79 -7.74
C TRP A 277 18.06 11.96 -7.49
N THR A 278 18.52 13.17 -7.22
CA THR A 278 19.95 13.52 -7.07
C THR A 278 20.13 14.62 -6.03
N GLY A 279 21.24 14.61 -5.30
CA GLY A 279 21.62 15.70 -4.40
C GLY A 279 22.38 15.21 -3.18
N ASN A 280 23.14 16.11 -2.55
CA ASN A 280 23.94 15.79 -1.36
C ASN A 280 23.09 15.38 -0.14
N GLU A 281 21.81 15.74 -0.12
CA GLU A 281 20.90 15.32 0.94
C GLU A 281 20.65 13.81 0.96
N ILE A 282 20.78 13.11 -0.19
CA ILE A 282 20.61 11.65 -0.27
C ILE A 282 21.67 10.94 0.58
N SER A 283 22.92 11.42 0.58
CA SER A 283 24.01 10.78 1.33
C SER A 283 23.85 10.85 2.85
N ARG A 284 22.88 11.61 3.37
CA ARG A 284 22.51 11.60 4.78
C ARG A 284 21.84 10.29 5.19
N PHE A 285 21.27 9.55 4.23
CA PHE A 285 20.57 8.30 4.44
C PHE A 285 21.37 7.16 3.81
N ALA A 286 22.07 6.39 4.65
CA ALA A 286 22.90 5.29 4.20
C ALA A 286 22.10 4.27 3.37
N GLY A 287 22.56 4.01 2.13
CA GLY A 287 21.93 3.07 1.21
C GLY A 287 20.70 3.59 0.46
N ALA A 288 20.27 4.83 0.70
CA ALA A 288 19.20 5.44 -0.08
C ALA A 288 19.66 5.70 -1.52
N GLU A 289 18.86 5.32 -2.50
CA GLU A 289 19.11 5.65 -3.91
C GLU A 289 18.54 7.02 -4.27
N ARG A 290 17.51 7.45 -3.54
CA ARG A 290 16.76 8.70 -3.72
C ARG A 290 15.96 9.01 -2.47
N LEU A 291 15.39 10.20 -2.40
CA LEU A 291 14.51 10.62 -1.30
C LEU A 291 13.12 10.96 -1.80
N LEU A 292 12.12 10.75 -0.93
CA LEU A 292 10.76 11.20 -1.11
C LEU A 292 10.51 12.31 -0.09
N ARG A 293 10.25 13.53 -0.58
CA ARG A 293 9.84 14.67 0.25
C ARG A 293 8.32 14.72 0.28
N PHE A 294 7.73 14.28 1.39
CA PHE A 294 6.30 14.33 1.60
C PHE A 294 5.92 15.68 2.22
N ARG A 295 4.91 16.34 1.64
CA ARG A 295 4.26 17.53 2.19
C ARG A 295 2.85 17.16 2.62
N LEU A 296 2.55 17.44 3.88
CA LEU A 296 1.29 17.13 4.53
C LEU A 296 0.20 18.14 4.13
N ASP A 297 -0.98 17.61 3.83
CA ASP A 297 -2.21 18.40 3.72
C ASP A 297 -3.11 18.17 4.94
N ASN A 298 -3.30 16.91 5.36
CA ASN A 298 -4.07 16.58 6.55
C ASN A 298 -3.60 15.31 7.26
N THR A 299 -3.87 15.25 8.56
CA THR A 299 -3.70 14.08 9.42
C THR A 299 -5.06 13.54 9.84
N THR A 300 -5.14 12.23 10.03
CA THR A 300 -6.22 11.57 10.76
C THR A 300 -5.60 10.58 11.73
N ARG A 301 -5.79 10.82 13.03
CA ARG A 301 -5.29 9.95 14.09
C ARG A 301 -6.46 9.17 14.69
N ILE A 302 -6.31 7.86 14.79
CA ILE A 302 -7.29 6.95 15.39
C ILE A 302 -6.56 6.21 16.52
N SER A 303 -6.79 6.66 17.74
CA SER A 303 -6.14 6.11 18.94
C SER A 303 -7.01 5.05 19.62
N PRO A 304 -6.40 4.09 20.32
CA PRO A 304 -7.10 3.20 21.22
C PRO A 304 -7.93 3.98 22.26
N ILE A 305 -9.08 3.43 22.65
CA ILE A 305 -9.76 3.85 23.88
C ILE A 305 -8.95 3.24 25.03
N GLU A 306 -8.41 4.07 25.91
CA GLU A 306 -7.83 3.58 27.16
C GLU A 306 -8.93 2.88 27.96
N THR A 307 -8.86 1.55 28.06
CA THR A 307 -9.70 0.79 29.00
C THR A 307 -9.14 1.03 30.39
N ALA A 308 -9.89 1.76 31.22
CA ALA A 308 -9.60 2.00 32.63
C ALA A 308 -9.51 0.71 33.46
#